data_AF-A0A2A2LME5-F1
#
_entry.id   AF-A0A2A2LME5-F1
#
_cell.length_a   1.000
_cell.length_b   1.000
_cell.length_c   1.000
_cell.angle_alpha   90.00
_cell.angle_beta   90.00
_cell.angle_gamma   90.00
#
_symmetry.space_group_name_H-M   'P 1'
#
loop_
_entity.id
_entity.type
_entity.pdbx_description
1 polymer ?
#
loop_
_entity_poly.entity_id
_entity_poly.type
_entity_poly.pdbx_seq_one_letter_code
_entity_poly.pdbx_strand_id
1 'polypeptide(L)'
;MKVGDTKLSNTNGITQLDVHEEKVDAKGKANGSGDTTDRAEWNSTIEYILSILGTVMGYGNIWRFPAIAYENGGSAFLLVYAILTMLFALPIIYAELVMGQYSRSGLSVIFKMYFPAMQGLGWAMALLTVSITIYYILVVSWAAIYMVSVLFGQSSHWVTCDNWWNTIYCSEDNRNAACAKTNPKLPIFFNGTCIATASPKMLSASEEFFTYFVIEPTNGIDEIGWINWKVALSFTIMWICVALILYKGIDSFGKVSLVTATLPHIILIALFIRAITLPGSGTGISYFIGRLNFDYVFRLRTWVTALKQLCFSLFIGYGGLITLASYSKFHNNCFRDAVILVSTDTIMSIFGGITVFGTLGYLSHEVHLPVDKVVQSGTALAFVTYPKAMSIMPLPWLWSFLFFALLFILGTSSQAGMVEVFCTTLYDQWPSTRNHKTIVSAATCFVMFLIGFIMCCGCGFYWFNVYDEFTGSTAIFLTIALECIILSYFYGRRNVMKDVEEMRGPAKKGMMKWIGEHSPYYPFNWLWITPPIALAIMIFTLIRDRMTLRIKGEVYTFPLWAEALGWFLSLSPLIAIPIYFVYNYFKWKRKGKSFKDLFRIQPTMPSYGRIASEKNLNRQQNP
;
A
#
# COMPACT_ATOMS: atom_id res chain seq x y z
N MET A 1 11.64 51.22 63.20
CA MET A 1 12.69 50.82 62.24
C MET A 1 12.30 51.45 60.91
N LYS A 2 12.70 52.70 60.58
CA LYS A 2 14.00 53.14 60.01
C LYS A 2 14.27 52.36 58.71
N VAL A 3 14.39 52.90 57.49
CA VAL A 3 14.64 54.22 56.84
C VAL A 3 14.12 54.03 55.39
N GLY A 4 13.43 54.92 54.67
CA GLY A 4 13.80 56.26 54.16
C GLY A 4 13.92 56.23 52.62
N ASP A 5 13.55 57.33 51.98
CA ASP A 5 13.32 57.58 50.54
C ASP A 5 14.48 57.28 49.58
N THR A 6 14.19 57.09 48.27
CA THR A 6 14.63 58.05 47.21
C THR A 6 13.98 57.80 45.84
N LYS A 7 13.37 58.84 45.28
CA LYS A 7 13.23 59.04 43.83
C LYS A 7 14.55 59.58 43.28
N LEU A 8 14.98 59.10 42.10
CA LEU A 8 15.89 59.84 41.24
C LEU A 8 15.41 59.73 39.79
N SER A 9 14.91 60.83 39.26
CA SER A 9 14.92 61.08 37.82
C SER A 9 16.32 61.54 37.43
N ASN A 10 16.85 61.02 36.32
CA ASN A 10 17.64 61.86 35.44
C ASN A 10 17.51 61.36 34.00
N THR A 11 16.89 62.21 33.20
CA THR A 11 17.05 62.36 31.76
C THR A 11 18.52 62.33 31.36
N ASN A 12 18.86 61.51 30.37
CA ASN A 12 19.67 61.88 29.21
C ASN A 12 19.53 60.79 28.15
N GLY A 13 19.05 61.20 26.98
CA GLY A 13 18.80 60.30 25.86
C GLY A 13 20.09 59.78 25.25
N ILE A 14 20.04 58.50 24.85
CA ILE A 14 20.52 57.95 23.59
C ILE A 14 19.59 56.75 23.34
N THR A 15 18.82 56.76 22.27
CA THR A 15 18.09 55.59 21.77
C THR A 15 19.09 54.53 21.33
N GLN A 16 19.40 53.57 22.21
CA GLN A 16 20.01 52.31 21.83
C GLN A 16 18.91 51.31 21.48
N LEU A 17 19.04 50.69 20.32
CA LEU A 17 18.27 49.52 19.89
C LEU A 17 18.60 48.38 20.86
N ASP A 18 17.62 47.97 21.68
CA ASP A 18 17.71 46.76 22.49
C ASP A 18 17.70 45.53 21.58
N VAL A 19 18.90 45.10 21.20
CA VAL A 19 19.19 43.73 20.76
C VAL A 19 19.16 42.88 22.03
N HIS A 20 18.09 42.10 22.22
CA HIS A 20 18.12 41.02 23.21
C HIS A 20 19.14 39.97 22.75
N GLU A 21 20.37 40.09 23.24
CA GLU A 21 21.34 39.00 23.31
C GLU A 21 20.82 37.94 24.29
N GLU A 22 20.28 36.84 23.76
CA GLU A 22 20.14 35.60 24.51
C GLU A 22 21.54 35.05 24.79
N LYS A 23 22.00 35.18 26.04
CA LYS A 23 23.19 34.51 26.55
C LYS A 23 23.01 33.00 26.44
N VAL A 24 23.88 32.39 25.63
CA VAL A 24 24.05 30.94 25.56
C VAL A 24 24.83 30.48 26.79
N ASP A 25 24.13 29.95 27.79
CA ASP A 25 24.78 29.23 28.87
C ASP A 25 25.22 27.85 28.38
N ALA A 26 26.47 27.51 28.71
CA ALA A 26 27.13 26.24 28.39
C ALA A 26 26.53 25.07 29.19
N LYS A 27 25.32 24.67 28.82
CA LYS A 27 24.63 23.39 29.09
C LYS A 27 23.35 23.41 28.26
N GLY A 28 23.44 22.95 27.01
CA GLY A 28 22.40 23.05 25.99
C GLY A 28 21.11 22.30 26.33
N LYS A 29 20.23 22.93 27.12
CA LYS A 29 18.79 22.68 27.13
C LYS A 29 18.10 23.98 26.76
N ALA A 30 17.66 24.08 25.51
CA ALA A 30 16.76 25.14 25.09
C ALA A 30 15.41 24.96 25.80
N ASN A 31 15.12 25.83 26.76
CA ASN A 31 13.78 25.98 27.33
C ASN A 31 12.91 26.72 26.31
N GLY A 32 12.36 25.98 25.35
CA GLY A 32 11.22 26.40 24.56
C GLY A 32 9.94 25.87 25.20
N SER A 33 9.14 26.76 25.77
CA SER A 33 7.79 26.47 26.24
C SER A 33 6.88 26.09 25.05
N GLY A 34 6.58 24.80 24.95
CA GLY A 34 5.66 24.25 23.96
C GLY A 34 5.51 22.74 24.12
N ASP A 35 4.72 22.32 25.11
CA ASP A 35 3.99 21.04 25.19
C ASP A 35 4.64 19.85 24.44
N THR A 36 5.85 19.44 24.85
CA THR A 36 6.48 18.21 24.38
C THR A 36 5.92 17.03 25.18
N THR A 37 4.68 16.64 24.90
CA THR A 37 4.25 15.27 25.25
C THR A 37 5.11 14.33 24.40
N ASP A 38 5.96 13.52 25.04
CA ASP A 38 6.81 12.54 24.37
C ASP A 38 5.97 11.70 23.38
N ARG A 39 6.35 11.71 22.10
CA ARG A 39 5.70 10.87 21.08
C ARG A 39 5.89 9.42 21.50
N ALA A 40 4.82 8.62 21.43
CA ALA A 40 4.90 7.18 21.66
C ALA A 40 6.03 6.57 20.80
N GLU A 41 6.68 5.54 21.33
CA GLU A 41 7.70 4.77 20.61
C GLU A 41 7.27 3.30 20.57
N TRP A 42 7.69 2.57 19.55
CA TRP A 42 7.53 1.12 19.53
C TRP A 42 8.20 0.48 20.74
N ASN A 43 7.55 -0.48 21.40
CA ASN A 43 8.12 -1.12 22.59
C ASN A 43 9.41 -1.88 22.24
N SER A 44 9.49 -2.43 21.03
CA SER A 44 10.68 -3.13 20.53
C SER A 44 10.93 -2.90 19.04
N THR A 45 12.17 -3.10 18.60
CA THR A 45 12.56 -3.05 17.18
C THR A 45 11.89 -4.15 16.35
N ILE A 46 11.59 -5.31 16.97
CA ILE A 46 10.88 -6.41 16.30
C ILE A 46 9.43 -6.01 16.03
N GLU A 47 8.75 -5.43 17.01
CA GLU A 47 7.40 -4.91 16.87
C GLU A 47 7.31 -3.87 15.75
N TYR A 48 8.28 -2.95 15.69
CA TYR A 48 8.41 -1.97 14.61
C TYR A 48 8.54 -2.62 13.22
N ILE A 49 9.51 -3.52 13.04
CA ILE A 49 9.77 -4.14 11.73
C ILE A 49 8.58 -5.00 11.30
N LEU A 50 8.00 -5.79 12.20
CA LEU A 50 6.84 -6.64 11.91
C LEU A 50 5.59 -5.80 11.61
N SER A 51 5.41 -4.65 12.27
CA SER A 51 4.31 -3.72 11.96
C SER A 51 4.42 -3.14 10.56
N ILE A 52 5.62 -2.71 10.16
CA ILE A 52 5.84 -2.21 8.79
C ILE A 52 5.65 -3.34 7.79
N LEU A 53 6.29 -4.49 8.02
CA LEU A 53 6.15 -5.65 7.14
C LEU A 53 4.68 -6.06 7.01
N GLY A 54 3.93 -6.16 8.11
CA GLY A 54 2.51 -6.48 8.09
C GLY A 54 1.61 -5.40 7.48
N THR A 55 2.10 -4.17 7.34
CA THR A 55 1.39 -3.10 6.60
C THR A 55 1.64 -3.25 5.10
N VAL A 56 2.89 -3.48 4.74
CA VAL A 56 3.39 -3.53 3.36
C VAL A 56 3.00 -4.83 2.65
N MET A 57 3.17 -5.97 3.33
CA MET A 57 2.84 -7.29 2.78
C MET A 57 1.33 -7.49 2.78
N GLY A 58 0.71 -7.20 1.65
CA GLY A 58 -0.72 -7.40 1.45
C GLY A 58 -1.03 -8.74 0.81
N TYR A 59 -2.34 -9.02 0.67
CA TYR A 59 -2.81 -10.13 -0.15
C TYR A 59 -2.35 -10.01 -1.62
N GLY A 60 -1.97 -8.80 -2.07
CA GLY A 60 -1.44 -8.49 -3.40
C GLY A 60 -0.27 -9.36 -3.83
N ASN A 61 0.62 -9.69 -2.89
CA ASN A 61 1.80 -10.52 -3.14
C ASN A 61 1.42 -11.97 -3.52
N ILE A 62 0.23 -12.43 -3.12
CA ILE A 62 -0.22 -13.82 -3.32
C ILE A 62 -1.07 -13.97 -4.59
N TRP A 63 -1.96 -13.03 -4.90
CA TRP A 63 -2.88 -13.17 -6.05
C TRP A 63 -2.61 -12.22 -7.23
N ARG A 64 -2.10 -11.01 -6.98
CA ARG A 64 -1.96 -9.96 -8.00
C ARG A 64 -0.59 -10.04 -8.64
N PHE A 65 0.46 -10.14 -7.84
CA PHE A 65 1.84 -10.25 -8.32
C PHE A 65 2.06 -11.42 -9.30
N PRO A 66 1.60 -12.66 -9.02
CA PRO A 66 1.81 -13.76 -9.94
C PRO A 66 1.06 -13.59 -11.26
N ALA A 67 -0.18 -13.10 -11.21
CA ALA A 67 -0.99 -12.83 -12.41
C ALA A 67 -0.30 -11.79 -13.30
N ILE A 68 0.10 -10.66 -12.71
CA ILE A 68 0.80 -9.58 -13.41
C ILE A 68 2.13 -10.07 -13.99
N ALA A 69 2.89 -10.83 -13.22
CA ALA A 69 4.17 -11.35 -13.68
C ALA A 69 4.00 -12.25 -14.90
N TYR A 70 3.03 -13.16 -14.87
CA TYR A 70 2.74 -14.05 -15.99
C TYR A 70 2.26 -13.31 -17.24
N GLU A 71 1.33 -12.36 -17.10
CA GLU A 71 0.86 -11.52 -18.23
C GLU A 71 1.96 -10.70 -18.90
N ASN A 72 3.03 -10.42 -18.16
CA ASN A 72 4.17 -9.63 -18.62
C ASN A 72 5.44 -10.47 -18.85
N GLY A 73 5.28 -11.76 -19.17
CA GLY A 73 6.37 -12.63 -19.62
C GLY A 73 7.11 -13.38 -18.51
N GLY A 74 6.47 -13.60 -17.36
CA GLY A 74 6.97 -14.43 -16.26
C GLY A 74 8.33 -13.96 -15.73
N SER A 75 9.39 -14.72 -16.01
CA SER A 75 10.75 -14.39 -15.56
C SER A 75 11.30 -13.10 -16.15
N ALA A 76 10.83 -12.68 -17.33
CA ALA A 76 11.18 -11.38 -17.91
C ALA A 76 10.67 -10.23 -17.02
N PHE A 77 9.44 -10.35 -16.51
CA PHE A 77 8.88 -9.40 -15.56
C PHE A 77 9.68 -9.41 -14.25
N LEU A 78 10.06 -10.58 -13.73
CA LEU A 78 10.84 -10.68 -12.50
C LEU A 78 12.22 -10.01 -12.61
N LEU A 79 12.87 -10.11 -13.77
CA LEU A 79 14.12 -9.40 -14.05
C LEU A 79 13.93 -7.88 -14.01
N VAL A 80 12.89 -7.37 -14.69
CA VAL A 80 12.55 -5.94 -14.68
C VAL A 80 12.18 -5.48 -13.26
N TYR A 81 11.39 -6.27 -12.53
CA TYR A 81 11.02 -6.02 -11.15
C TYR A 81 12.27 -5.89 -10.27
N ALA A 82 13.21 -6.84 -10.33
CA ALA A 82 14.45 -6.80 -9.56
C ALA A 82 15.33 -5.57 -9.86
N ILE A 83 15.40 -5.16 -11.14
CA ILE A 83 16.12 -3.93 -11.53
C ILE A 83 15.46 -2.69 -10.92
N LEU A 84 14.14 -2.56 -11.02
CA LEU A 84 13.39 -1.46 -10.43
C LEU A 84 13.44 -1.46 -8.90
N THR A 85 13.52 -2.64 -8.28
CA THR A 85 13.69 -2.78 -6.85
C THR A 85 14.96 -2.06 -6.36
N MET A 86 16.07 -2.23 -7.08
CA MET A 86 17.34 -1.60 -6.73
C MET A 86 17.43 -0.14 -7.17
N LEU A 87 16.89 0.19 -8.35
CA LEU A 87 16.98 1.52 -8.95
C LEU A 87 15.96 2.53 -8.43
N PHE A 88 14.82 2.06 -7.92
CA PHE A 88 13.70 2.92 -7.53
C PHE A 88 13.22 2.64 -6.10
N ALA A 89 12.85 1.40 -5.78
CA ALA A 89 12.24 1.09 -4.47
C ALA A 89 13.18 1.34 -3.30
N LEU A 90 14.36 0.70 -3.29
CA LEU A 90 15.29 0.77 -2.17
C LEU A 90 15.70 2.23 -1.86
N PRO A 91 16.06 3.08 -2.84
CA PRO A 91 16.32 4.48 -2.58
C PRO A 91 15.15 5.22 -1.94
N ILE A 92 13.93 5.09 -2.46
CA ILE A 92 12.79 5.87 -1.97
C ILE A 92 12.34 5.38 -0.60
N ILE A 93 12.29 4.07 -0.38
CA ILE A 93 11.99 3.49 0.94
C ILE A 93 12.99 3.99 1.97
N TYR A 94 14.28 4.02 1.62
CA TYR A 94 15.28 4.56 2.51
C TYR A 94 15.05 6.06 2.80
N ALA A 95 14.69 6.86 1.80
CA ALA A 95 14.32 8.26 1.99
C ALA A 95 13.11 8.43 2.93
N GLU A 96 12.03 7.69 2.69
CA GLU A 96 10.81 7.74 3.50
C GLU A 96 11.07 7.35 4.97
N LEU A 97 11.85 6.29 5.19
CA LEU A 97 12.21 5.85 6.55
C LEU A 97 13.10 6.87 7.26
N VAL A 98 14.09 7.46 6.57
CA VAL A 98 14.94 8.54 7.12
C VAL A 98 14.09 9.76 7.46
N MET A 99 13.20 10.17 6.57
CA MET A 99 12.31 11.31 6.73
C MET A 99 11.42 11.16 7.96
N GLY A 100 10.78 10.00 8.09
CA GLY A 100 9.91 9.68 9.23
C GLY A 100 10.68 9.64 10.54
N GLN A 101 11.74 8.83 10.61
CA GLN A 101 12.53 8.62 11.83
C GLN A 101 13.18 9.90 12.34
N TYR A 102 13.75 10.73 11.46
CA TYR A 102 14.42 11.97 11.87
C TYR A 102 13.43 13.03 12.35
N SER A 103 12.30 13.19 11.65
CA SER A 103 11.34 14.27 11.92
C SER A 103 10.37 13.97 13.06
N ARG A 104 10.21 12.69 13.44
CA ARG A 104 9.30 12.21 14.52
C ARG A 104 7.91 12.84 14.49
N SER A 105 7.37 13.05 13.30
CA SER A 105 6.11 13.76 13.04
C SER A 105 5.31 13.08 11.93
N GLY A 106 4.01 13.34 11.86
CA GLY A 106 3.14 12.85 10.81
C GLY A 106 3.33 13.61 9.49
N LEU A 107 2.78 13.05 8.41
CA LEU A 107 3.02 13.48 7.02
C LEU A 107 2.85 14.97 6.79
N SER A 108 1.68 15.52 7.15
CA SER A 108 1.35 16.93 6.92
C SER A 108 2.29 17.87 7.66
N VAL A 109 2.74 17.48 8.86
CA VAL A 109 3.64 18.28 9.68
C VAL A 109 5.05 18.25 9.10
N ILE A 110 5.56 17.08 8.69
CA ILE A 110 6.89 16.93 8.08
C ILE A 110 7.04 17.85 6.86
N PHE A 111 6.13 17.78 5.89
CA PHE A 111 6.23 18.63 4.69
C PHE A 111 6.09 20.11 5.01
N LYS A 112 5.32 20.47 6.04
CA LYS A 112 5.27 21.85 6.54
C LYS A 112 6.61 22.28 7.15
N MET A 113 7.35 21.39 7.82
CA MET A 113 8.67 21.69 8.38
C MET A 113 9.72 21.91 7.29
N TYR A 114 9.75 21.05 6.26
CA TYR A 114 10.68 21.17 5.15
C TYR A 114 10.36 22.36 4.25
N PHE A 115 9.11 22.46 3.80
CA PHE A 115 8.70 23.40 2.78
C PHE A 115 7.21 23.75 2.95
N PRO A 116 6.87 24.76 3.78
CA PRO A 116 5.49 25.11 4.13
C PRO A 116 4.53 25.31 2.96
N ALA A 117 5.04 25.81 1.83
CA ALA A 117 4.27 25.94 0.59
C ALA A 117 3.66 24.61 0.12
N MET A 118 4.34 23.48 0.36
CA MET A 118 3.94 22.13 -0.04
C MET A 118 3.47 21.27 1.14
N GLN A 119 3.00 21.88 2.24
CA GLN A 119 2.37 21.13 3.34
C GLN A 119 1.26 20.19 2.83
N GLY A 120 0.53 20.61 1.79
CA GLY A 120 -0.54 19.81 1.19
C GLY A 120 -0.08 18.49 0.56
N LEU A 121 1.20 18.31 0.29
CA LEU A 121 1.74 17.03 -0.21
C LEU A 121 1.53 15.91 0.82
N GLY A 122 1.80 16.17 2.11
CA GLY A 122 1.55 15.19 3.16
C GLY A 122 0.07 14.83 3.32
N TRP A 123 -0.83 15.80 3.09
CA TRP A 123 -2.27 15.54 3.04
C TRP A 123 -2.68 14.75 1.80
N ALA A 124 -2.08 15.02 0.64
CA ALA A 124 -2.33 14.27 -0.57
C ALA A 124 -1.94 12.78 -0.40
N MET A 125 -0.77 12.51 0.21
CA MET A 125 -0.35 11.13 0.53
C MET A 125 -1.32 10.43 1.50
N ALA A 126 -1.76 11.13 2.54
CA ALA A 126 -2.74 10.59 3.48
C ALA A 126 -4.11 10.30 2.82
N LEU A 127 -4.58 11.18 1.94
CA LEU A 127 -5.85 11.01 1.19
C LEU A 127 -5.75 9.92 0.11
N LEU A 128 -4.57 9.73 -0.51
CA LEU A 128 -4.31 8.59 -1.38
C LEU A 128 -4.43 7.28 -0.62
N THR A 129 -3.87 7.23 0.60
CA THR A 129 -4.03 6.07 1.50
C THR A 129 -5.50 5.80 1.79
N VAL A 130 -6.28 6.82 2.19
CA VAL A 130 -7.73 6.69 2.43
C VAL A 130 -8.45 6.08 1.23
N SER A 131 -8.11 6.52 0.02
CA SER A 131 -8.75 6.06 -1.20
C SER A 131 -8.53 4.55 -1.40
N ILE A 132 -7.34 4.02 -1.07
CA ILE A 132 -7.06 2.58 -1.11
C ILE A 132 -7.81 1.85 -0.01
N THR A 133 -7.77 2.39 1.22
CA THR A 133 -8.43 1.79 2.39
C THR A 133 -9.90 1.50 2.13
N ILE A 134 -10.62 2.37 1.41
CA ILE A 134 -12.04 2.22 1.10
C ILE A 134 -12.34 0.92 0.35
N TYR A 135 -11.59 0.59 -0.70
CA TYR A 135 -11.89 -0.56 -1.56
C TYR A 135 -11.16 -1.83 -1.14
N TYR A 136 -9.97 -1.70 -0.55
CA TYR A 136 -9.11 -2.83 -0.21
C TYR A 136 -9.79 -3.77 0.81
N ILE A 137 -10.63 -3.25 1.72
CA ILE A 137 -11.31 -4.08 2.73
C ILE A 137 -12.39 -5.00 2.13
N LEU A 138 -12.87 -4.70 0.91
CA LEU A 138 -13.86 -5.52 0.22
C LEU A 138 -13.30 -6.90 -0.12
N VAL A 139 -12.05 -6.97 -0.57
CA VAL A 139 -11.36 -8.23 -0.87
C VAL A 139 -11.18 -9.07 0.39
N VAL A 140 -10.83 -8.42 1.51
CA VAL A 140 -10.75 -9.07 2.82
C VAL A 140 -12.10 -9.64 3.23
N SER A 141 -13.18 -8.93 2.93
CA SER A 141 -14.55 -9.38 3.19
C SER A 141 -14.93 -10.60 2.35
N TRP A 142 -14.57 -10.62 1.06
CA TRP A 142 -14.73 -11.83 0.23
C TRP A 142 -13.93 -13.00 0.78
N ALA A 143 -12.66 -12.80 1.15
CA ALA A 143 -11.86 -13.86 1.78
C ALA A 143 -12.50 -14.41 3.07
N ALA A 144 -13.08 -13.52 3.89
CA ALA A 144 -13.81 -13.93 5.09
C ALA A 144 -15.05 -14.78 4.77
N ILE A 145 -15.82 -14.46 3.72
CA ILE A 145 -16.97 -15.26 3.27
C ILE A 145 -16.53 -16.68 2.89
N TYR A 146 -15.45 -16.81 2.10
CA TYR A 146 -14.92 -18.13 1.76
C TYR A 146 -14.43 -18.88 3.01
N MET A 147 -13.68 -18.23 3.89
CA MET A 147 -13.21 -18.84 5.14
C MET A 147 -14.36 -19.37 5.99
N VAL A 148 -15.44 -18.59 6.13
CA VAL A 148 -16.66 -19.00 6.86
C VAL A 148 -17.33 -20.20 6.19
N SER A 149 -17.45 -20.22 4.86
CA SER A 149 -18.03 -21.37 4.17
C SER A 149 -17.19 -22.65 4.30
N VAL A 150 -15.85 -22.55 4.44
CA VAL A 150 -15.01 -23.72 4.80
C VAL A 150 -15.30 -24.20 6.22
N LEU A 151 -15.40 -23.28 7.18
CA LEU A 151 -15.67 -23.62 8.59
C LEU A 151 -17.02 -24.32 8.79
N PHE A 152 -18.02 -24.00 7.96
CA PHE A 152 -19.32 -24.68 7.95
C PHE A 152 -19.37 -25.94 7.09
N GLY A 153 -18.24 -26.39 6.52
CA GLY A 153 -18.19 -27.60 5.69
C GLY A 153 -18.87 -27.45 4.33
N GLN A 154 -19.07 -26.22 3.84
CA GLN A 154 -19.76 -25.91 2.58
C GLN A 154 -18.79 -25.70 1.40
N SER A 155 -17.50 -26.01 1.56
CA SER A 155 -16.49 -25.79 0.52
C SER A 155 -16.70 -26.63 -0.75
N SER A 156 -17.44 -27.74 -0.65
CA SER A 156 -17.81 -28.56 -1.81
C SER A 156 -18.80 -27.84 -2.74
N HIS A 157 -19.62 -26.91 -2.23
CA HIS A 157 -20.65 -26.22 -3.01
C HIS A 157 -20.04 -25.25 -4.02
N TRP A 158 -18.78 -24.86 -3.85
CA TRP A 158 -18.08 -23.97 -4.78
C TRP A 158 -17.82 -24.63 -6.13
N VAL A 159 -17.84 -25.96 -6.20
CA VAL A 159 -17.40 -26.71 -7.40
C VAL A 159 -18.46 -27.62 -7.98
N THR A 160 -19.69 -27.56 -7.45
CA THR A 160 -20.87 -28.28 -7.95
C THR A 160 -21.84 -27.32 -8.62
N CYS A 161 -22.63 -27.84 -9.57
CA CYS A 161 -23.66 -27.07 -10.28
C CYS A 161 -25.09 -27.30 -9.72
N ASP A 162 -25.23 -27.98 -8.58
CA ASP A 162 -26.53 -28.37 -7.99
C ASP A 162 -27.05 -27.38 -6.93
N ASN A 163 -26.60 -26.13 -6.99
CA ASN A 163 -27.00 -25.12 -6.01
C ASN A 163 -28.04 -24.15 -6.57
N TRP A 164 -28.77 -23.48 -5.68
CA TRP A 164 -29.85 -22.56 -6.05
C TRP A 164 -29.37 -21.29 -6.80
N TRP A 165 -28.08 -20.96 -6.73
CA TRP A 165 -27.49 -19.85 -7.48
C TRP A 165 -26.96 -20.26 -8.86
N ASN A 166 -26.88 -21.56 -9.15
CA ASN A 166 -26.31 -22.03 -10.41
C ASN A 166 -27.27 -21.82 -11.58
N THR A 167 -26.71 -21.53 -12.74
CA THR A 167 -27.49 -21.40 -13.98
C THR A 167 -27.46 -22.69 -14.80
N ILE A 168 -28.32 -22.79 -15.82
CA ILE A 168 -28.26 -23.90 -16.79
C ILE A 168 -26.94 -23.96 -17.58
N TYR A 169 -26.17 -22.87 -17.57
CA TYR A 169 -24.87 -22.77 -18.25
C TYR A 169 -23.69 -23.16 -17.34
N CYS A 170 -23.97 -23.59 -16.11
CA CYS A 170 -22.95 -24.06 -15.18
C CYS A 170 -22.25 -25.32 -15.72
N SER A 171 -20.92 -25.29 -15.74
CA SER A 171 -20.06 -26.38 -16.17
C SER A 171 -19.31 -26.97 -14.97
N GLU A 172 -19.53 -28.27 -14.73
CA GLU A 172 -18.84 -29.06 -13.71
C GLU A 172 -17.91 -30.08 -14.36
N ASP A 173 -16.64 -30.11 -13.93
CA ASP A 173 -15.63 -31.01 -14.50
C ASP A 173 -15.94 -32.49 -14.32
N ASN A 174 -16.54 -32.90 -13.19
CA ASN A 174 -16.91 -34.31 -12.96
C ASN A 174 -17.92 -34.79 -14.00
N ARG A 175 -18.91 -33.96 -14.32
CA ARG A 175 -19.95 -34.26 -15.31
C ARG A 175 -19.39 -34.26 -16.73
N ASN A 176 -18.51 -33.30 -17.04
CA ASN A 176 -17.80 -33.26 -18.31
C ASN A 176 -16.91 -34.51 -18.48
N ALA A 177 -16.18 -34.91 -17.44
CA ALA A 177 -15.39 -36.13 -17.46
C ALA A 177 -16.24 -37.39 -17.66
N ALA A 178 -17.46 -37.43 -17.10
CA ALA A 178 -18.41 -38.52 -17.35
C ALA A 178 -18.85 -38.56 -18.82
N CYS A 179 -19.24 -37.42 -19.41
CA CYS A 179 -19.59 -37.32 -20.82
C CYS A 179 -18.43 -37.72 -21.75
N ALA A 180 -17.22 -37.24 -21.47
CA ALA A 180 -16.01 -37.56 -22.22
C ALA A 180 -15.69 -39.07 -22.19
N LYS A 181 -15.97 -39.76 -21.07
CA LYS A 181 -15.86 -41.23 -20.96
C LYS A 181 -16.92 -41.95 -21.79
N THR A 182 -18.15 -41.45 -21.84
CA THR A 182 -19.25 -42.07 -22.60
C THR A 182 -19.08 -41.89 -24.10
N ASN A 183 -18.74 -40.69 -24.56
CA ASN A 183 -18.50 -40.40 -25.98
C ASN A 183 -17.44 -39.28 -26.12
N PRO A 184 -16.22 -39.59 -26.60
CA PRO A 184 -15.16 -38.59 -26.78
C PRO A 184 -15.51 -37.43 -27.73
N LYS A 185 -16.50 -37.61 -28.63
CA LYS A 185 -16.98 -36.55 -29.53
C LYS A 185 -17.94 -35.56 -28.85
N LEU A 186 -18.46 -35.90 -27.67
CA LEU A 186 -19.40 -35.10 -26.89
C LEU A 186 -18.88 -34.92 -25.45
N PRO A 187 -17.76 -34.20 -25.24
CA PRO A 187 -17.08 -34.18 -23.94
C PRO A 187 -17.74 -33.28 -22.89
N ILE A 188 -18.78 -32.52 -23.24
CA ILE A 188 -19.34 -31.47 -22.38
C ILE A 188 -20.74 -31.84 -21.93
N PHE A 189 -21.00 -31.78 -20.64
CA PHE A 189 -22.34 -31.96 -20.09
C PHE A 189 -23.14 -30.66 -20.18
N PHE A 190 -24.35 -30.73 -20.74
CA PHE A 190 -25.27 -29.60 -20.83
C PHE A 190 -26.72 -30.09 -20.72
N ASN A 191 -27.43 -29.59 -19.69
CA ASN A 191 -28.85 -29.81 -19.48
C ASN A 191 -29.30 -31.29 -19.62
N GLY A 192 -28.57 -32.21 -18.98
CA GLY A 192 -28.87 -33.65 -19.00
C GLY A 192 -28.38 -34.42 -20.24
N THR A 193 -27.75 -33.73 -21.20
CA THR A 193 -27.21 -34.33 -22.43
C THR A 193 -25.72 -34.01 -22.60
N CYS A 194 -25.01 -34.80 -23.42
CA CYS A 194 -23.62 -34.52 -23.75
C CYS A 194 -23.53 -33.82 -25.12
N ILE A 195 -22.82 -32.69 -25.19
CA ILE A 195 -22.65 -31.85 -26.39
C ILE A 195 -21.18 -31.76 -26.81
N ALA A 196 -20.95 -31.41 -28.09
CA ALA A 196 -19.60 -31.32 -28.67
C ALA A 196 -18.89 -29.99 -28.38
N THR A 197 -19.64 -28.89 -28.31
CA THR A 197 -19.09 -27.53 -28.31
C THR A 197 -19.63 -26.74 -27.12
N ALA A 198 -18.73 -26.14 -26.34
CA ALA A 198 -19.11 -25.28 -25.22
C ALA A 198 -19.82 -24.03 -25.75
N SER A 199 -20.92 -23.65 -25.11
CA SER A 199 -21.52 -22.33 -25.36
C SER A 199 -20.60 -21.25 -24.79
N PRO A 200 -20.45 -20.09 -25.47
CA PRO A 200 -19.65 -18.97 -24.96
C PRO A 200 -20.16 -18.43 -23.60
N LYS A 201 -21.40 -18.76 -23.21
CA LYS A 201 -22.00 -18.40 -21.92
C LYS A 201 -21.70 -19.40 -20.79
N MET A 202 -21.05 -20.53 -21.08
CA MET A 202 -20.75 -21.53 -20.06
C MET A 202 -19.65 -21.03 -19.12
N LEU A 203 -19.92 -21.14 -17.82
CA LEU A 203 -19.01 -20.73 -16.74
C LEU A 203 -18.69 -21.93 -15.87
N SER A 204 -17.51 -21.93 -15.27
CA SER A 204 -17.16 -22.97 -14.30
C SER A 204 -18.01 -22.83 -13.01
N ALA A 205 -18.27 -23.94 -12.33
CA ALA A 205 -19.02 -23.91 -11.05
C ALA A 205 -18.42 -22.93 -10.02
N SER A 206 -17.08 -22.81 -9.95
CA SER A 206 -16.41 -21.86 -9.04
C SER A 206 -16.55 -20.41 -9.49
N GLU A 207 -16.63 -20.17 -10.79
CA GLU A 207 -16.89 -18.84 -11.35
C GLU A 207 -18.32 -18.41 -11.09
N GLU A 208 -19.29 -19.32 -11.23
CA GLU A 208 -20.68 -19.08 -10.84
C GLU A 208 -20.83 -18.86 -9.33
N PHE A 209 -20.09 -19.59 -8.49
CA PHE A 209 -20.09 -19.34 -7.05
C PHE A 209 -19.61 -17.92 -6.73
N PHE A 210 -18.47 -17.49 -7.30
CA PHE A 210 -18.00 -16.12 -7.07
C PHE A 210 -18.96 -15.07 -7.65
N THR A 211 -19.47 -15.30 -8.86
CA THR A 211 -20.30 -14.32 -9.58
C THR A 211 -21.72 -14.26 -9.00
N TYR A 212 -22.44 -15.37 -8.91
CA TYR A 212 -23.86 -15.38 -8.56
C TYR A 212 -24.14 -15.56 -7.07
N PHE A 213 -23.19 -16.07 -6.28
CA PHE A 213 -23.38 -16.21 -4.83
C PHE A 213 -22.61 -15.16 -4.03
N VAL A 214 -21.34 -14.91 -4.34
CA VAL A 214 -20.50 -13.99 -3.53
C VAL A 214 -20.76 -12.54 -3.88
N ILE A 215 -20.62 -12.14 -5.16
CA ILE A 215 -20.68 -10.72 -5.54
C ILE A 215 -22.09 -10.26 -5.97
N GLU A 216 -22.89 -11.13 -6.61
CA GLU A 216 -24.26 -10.83 -7.09
C GLU A 216 -24.34 -9.54 -7.94
N PRO A 217 -23.66 -9.48 -9.11
CA PRO A 217 -23.44 -8.24 -9.83
C PRO A 217 -24.65 -7.88 -10.69
N THR A 218 -24.97 -6.59 -10.72
CA THR A 218 -25.92 -5.99 -11.67
C THR A 218 -25.42 -6.05 -13.11
N ASN A 219 -26.20 -5.59 -14.08
CA ASN A 219 -25.80 -5.62 -15.49
C ASN A 219 -24.76 -4.55 -15.84
N GLY A 220 -24.64 -3.52 -15.01
CA GLY A 220 -23.66 -2.46 -15.19
C GLY A 220 -23.54 -1.57 -13.95
N ILE A 221 -22.57 -0.67 -14.00
CA ILE A 221 -22.27 0.25 -12.89
C ILE A 221 -23.41 1.27 -12.65
N ASP A 222 -24.24 1.54 -13.66
CA ASP A 222 -25.38 2.45 -13.57
C ASP A 222 -26.53 1.91 -12.69
N GLU A 223 -26.60 0.59 -12.56
CA GLU A 223 -27.62 -0.10 -11.76
C GLU A 223 -27.05 -0.42 -10.37
N ILE A 224 -27.47 0.31 -9.33
CA ILE A 224 -27.02 0.07 -7.95
C ILE A 224 -27.33 -1.36 -7.50
N GLY A 225 -28.53 -1.85 -7.85
CA GLY A 225 -29.03 -3.14 -7.40
C GLY A 225 -29.41 -3.16 -5.91
N TRP A 226 -29.61 -4.37 -5.39
CA TRP A 226 -29.93 -4.60 -3.98
C TRP A 226 -28.66 -4.70 -3.12
N ILE A 227 -28.83 -4.54 -1.81
CA ILE A 227 -27.74 -4.77 -0.84
C ILE A 227 -27.44 -6.26 -0.78
N ASN A 228 -26.20 -6.65 -1.08
CA ASN A 228 -25.71 -8.00 -0.84
C ASN A 228 -25.41 -8.15 0.65
N TRP A 229 -26.38 -8.67 1.41
CA TRP A 229 -26.28 -8.78 2.86
C TRP A 229 -25.09 -9.62 3.34
N LYS A 230 -24.62 -10.58 2.55
CA LYS A 230 -23.44 -11.40 2.90
C LYS A 230 -22.18 -10.55 2.90
N VAL A 231 -21.98 -9.76 1.83
CA VAL A 231 -20.87 -8.82 1.70
C VAL A 231 -21.02 -7.69 2.72
N ALA A 232 -22.21 -7.12 2.89
CA ALA A 232 -22.45 -6.03 3.85
C ALA A 232 -22.15 -6.43 5.30
N LEU A 233 -22.58 -7.63 5.73
CA LEU A 233 -22.29 -8.15 7.07
C LEU A 233 -20.79 -8.40 7.24
N SER A 234 -20.15 -9.07 6.28
CA SER A 234 -18.70 -9.33 6.33
C SER A 234 -17.90 -8.03 6.36
N PHE A 235 -18.23 -7.08 5.50
CA PHE A 235 -17.62 -5.74 5.43
C PHE A 235 -17.76 -4.99 6.76
N THR A 236 -18.95 -5.02 7.37
CA THR A 236 -19.19 -4.40 8.69
C THR A 236 -18.32 -5.04 9.76
N ILE A 237 -18.26 -6.37 9.81
CA ILE A 237 -17.41 -7.10 10.76
C ILE A 237 -15.94 -6.73 10.56
N MET A 238 -15.47 -6.63 9.31
CA MET A 238 -14.08 -6.27 9.03
C MET A 238 -13.72 -4.86 9.49
N TRP A 239 -14.60 -3.88 9.30
CA TRP A 239 -14.38 -2.53 9.85
C TRP A 239 -14.36 -2.49 11.37
N ILE A 240 -15.21 -3.29 12.03
CA ILE A 240 -15.18 -3.44 13.49
C ILE A 240 -13.84 -4.06 13.93
N CYS A 241 -13.38 -5.12 13.26
CA CYS A 241 -12.08 -5.73 13.52
C CYS A 241 -10.94 -4.71 13.40
N VAL A 242 -10.91 -3.89 12.34
CA VAL A 242 -9.89 -2.85 12.16
C VAL A 242 -9.97 -1.80 13.27
N ALA A 243 -11.16 -1.33 13.64
CA ALA A 243 -11.34 -0.40 14.75
C ALA A 243 -10.85 -0.98 16.09
N LEU A 244 -11.10 -2.28 16.35
CA LEU A 244 -10.61 -2.98 17.53
C LEU A 244 -9.09 -3.14 17.54
N ILE A 245 -8.46 -3.43 16.40
CA ILE A 245 -6.99 -3.49 16.28
C ILE A 245 -6.37 -2.12 16.64
N LEU A 246 -7.03 -1.03 16.24
CA LEU A 246 -6.56 0.34 16.45
C LEU A 246 -7.11 1.01 17.72
N TYR A 247 -7.69 0.26 18.66
CA TYR A 247 -8.37 0.86 19.82
C TYR A 247 -7.44 1.73 20.70
N LYS A 248 -6.14 1.43 20.76
CA LYS A 248 -5.09 2.25 21.39
C LYS A 248 -4.11 2.87 20.37
N GLY A 249 -4.47 2.89 19.09
CA GLY A 249 -3.58 3.27 17.99
C GLY A 249 -2.38 2.33 17.89
N ILE A 250 -1.21 2.91 17.62
CA ILE A 250 0.06 2.22 17.41
C ILE A 250 0.42 1.14 18.47
N ASP A 251 0.10 1.35 19.75
CA ASP A 251 0.45 0.42 20.83
C ASP A 251 -0.33 -0.91 20.77
N SER A 252 -1.57 -0.87 20.27
CA SER A 252 -2.38 -2.07 20.05
C SER A 252 -2.04 -2.71 18.71
N PHE A 253 -1.91 -1.88 17.68
CA PHE A 253 -1.53 -2.32 16.35
C PHE A 253 -0.22 -3.10 16.35
N GLY A 254 0.81 -2.59 17.04
CA GLY A 254 2.11 -3.25 17.12
C GLY A 254 2.04 -4.65 17.73
N LYS A 255 1.27 -4.83 18.81
CA LYS A 255 1.09 -6.15 19.44
C LYS A 255 0.34 -7.13 18.54
N VAL A 256 -0.71 -6.67 17.86
CA VAL A 256 -1.45 -7.50 16.90
C VAL A 256 -0.55 -7.88 15.71
N SER A 257 0.27 -6.95 15.23
CA SER A 257 1.19 -7.15 14.11
C SER A 257 2.19 -8.28 14.35
N LEU A 258 2.57 -8.56 15.60
CA LEU A 258 3.46 -9.67 15.92
C LEU A 258 2.89 -11.01 15.45
N VAL A 259 1.58 -11.19 15.54
CA VAL A 259 0.88 -12.40 15.07
C VAL A 259 0.52 -12.25 13.60
N THR A 260 -0.08 -11.12 13.20
CA THR A 260 -0.60 -10.96 11.84
C THR A 260 0.49 -10.82 10.78
N ALA A 261 1.72 -10.42 11.13
CA ALA A 261 2.84 -10.41 10.20
C ALA A 261 3.59 -11.75 10.16
N THR A 262 3.61 -12.54 11.25
CA THR A 262 4.38 -13.80 11.31
C THR A 262 3.60 -15.00 10.78
N LEU A 263 2.34 -15.15 11.18
CA LEU A 263 1.50 -16.28 10.83
C LEU A 263 1.32 -16.47 9.30
N PRO A 264 1.18 -15.42 8.48
CA PRO A 264 1.16 -15.55 7.03
C PRO A 264 2.36 -16.26 6.44
N HIS A 265 3.57 -16.04 6.97
CA HIS A 265 4.77 -16.71 6.46
C HIS A 265 4.73 -18.21 6.75
N ILE A 266 4.26 -18.59 7.94
CA ILE A 266 4.11 -20.01 8.32
C ILE A 266 3.11 -20.68 7.38
N ILE A 267 1.96 -20.04 7.14
CA ILE A 267 0.94 -20.55 6.23
C ILE A 267 1.46 -20.64 4.79
N LEU A 268 2.16 -19.61 4.33
CA LEU A 268 2.75 -19.58 2.99
C LEU A 268 3.79 -20.70 2.80
N ILE A 269 4.63 -20.97 3.80
CA ILE A 269 5.58 -22.09 3.76
C ILE A 269 4.85 -23.43 3.65
N ALA A 270 3.77 -23.63 4.41
CA ALA A 270 2.97 -24.85 4.33
C ALA A 270 2.32 -25.03 2.95
N LEU A 271 1.74 -23.96 2.40
CA LEU A 271 1.16 -23.97 1.05
C LEU A 271 2.24 -24.17 -0.02
N PHE A 272 3.43 -23.59 0.15
CA PHE A 272 4.56 -23.77 -0.75
C PHE A 272 5.02 -25.22 -0.82
N ILE A 273 5.25 -25.86 0.34
CA ILE A 273 5.62 -27.28 0.42
C ILE A 273 4.54 -28.14 -0.24
N ARG A 274 3.27 -27.82 -0.01
CA ARG A 274 2.17 -28.50 -0.68
C ARG A 274 2.21 -28.31 -2.18
N ALA A 275 2.37 -27.08 -2.67
CA ALA A 275 2.35 -26.77 -4.10
C ALA A 275 3.44 -27.51 -4.88
N ILE A 276 4.67 -27.56 -4.35
CA ILE A 276 5.79 -28.23 -5.05
C ILE A 276 5.71 -29.77 -4.99
N THR A 277 4.94 -30.33 -4.05
CA THR A 277 4.76 -31.80 -3.93
C THR A 277 3.61 -32.34 -4.78
N LEU A 278 2.81 -31.47 -5.39
CA LEU A 278 1.71 -31.87 -6.27
C LEU A 278 2.21 -32.35 -7.64
N PRO A 279 1.53 -33.33 -8.27
CA PRO A 279 1.85 -33.75 -9.63
C PRO A 279 1.59 -32.60 -10.61
N GLY A 280 2.43 -32.46 -11.64
CA GLY A 280 2.31 -31.39 -12.64
C GLY A 280 2.72 -29.99 -12.18
N SER A 281 3.10 -29.81 -10.90
CA SER A 281 3.52 -28.51 -10.35
C SER A 281 4.69 -27.89 -11.11
N GLY A 282 5.66 -28.70 -11.53
CA GLY A 282 6.82 -28.25 -12.31
C GLY A 282 6.44 -27.56 -13.63
N THR A 283 5.38 -28.01 -14.29
CA THR A 283 4.87 -27.37 -15.51
C THR A 283 4.42 -25.94 -15.20
N GLY A 284 3.57 -25.75 -14.19
CA GLY A 284 3.12 -24.42 -13.80
C GLY A 284 4.25 -23.50 -13.34
N ILE A 285 5.17 -24.00 -12.51
CA ILE A 285 6.37 -23.24 -12.08
C ILE A 285 7.21 -22.79 -13.28
N SER A 286 7.32 -23.62 -14.32
CA SER A 286 8.05 -23.26 -15.54
C SER A 286 7.42 -22.07 -16.30
N TYR A 287 6.10 -21.89 -16.23
CA TYR A 287 5.42 -20.71 -16.80
C TYR A 287 5.72 -19.43 -16.01
N PHE A 288 6.01 -19.53 -14.72
CA PHE A 288 6.33 -18.38 -13.88
C PHE A 288 7.80 -17.97 -13.96
N ILE A 289 8.73 -18.92 -13.73
CA ILE A 289 10.18 -18.62 -13.66
C ILE A 289 11.01 -19.27 -14.76
N GLY A 290 10.51 -20.32 -15.43
CA GLY A 290 11.32 -21.17 -16.30
C GLY A 290 11.52 -20.66 -17.73
N ARG A 291 10.67 -19.78 -18.24
CA ARG A 291 10.69 -19.31 -19.65
C ARG A 291 11.04 -17.82 -19.75
N LEU A 292 12.31 -17.51 -19.99
CA LEU A 292 12.75 -16.13 -20.19
C LEU A 292 12.48 -15.67 -21.63
N ASN A 293 11.53 -14.75 -21.80
CA ASN A 293 11.25 -14.10 -23.08
C ASN A 293 11.70 -12.63 -23.05
N PHE A 294 12.80 -12.32 -23.73
CA PHE A 294 13.37 -10.98 -23.79
C PHE A 294 12.48 -9.94 -24.49
N ASP A 295 11.53 -10.36 -25.33
CA ASP A 295 10.60 -9.44 -25.98
C ASP A 295 9.80 -8.63 -24.96
N TYR A 296 9.47 -9.25 -23.81
CA TYR A 296 8.79 -8.55 -22.73
C TYR A 296 9.68 -7.57 -21.98
N VAL A 297 11.00 -7.80 -21.91
CA VAL A 297 11.94 -6.87 -21.27
C VAL A 297 12.03 -5.56 -22.05
N PHE A 298 11.96 -5.61 -23.38
CA PHE A 298 12.00 -4.41 -24.23
C PHE A 298 10.66 -3.67 -24.32
N ARG A 299 9.56 -4.27 -23.84
CA ARG A 299 8.24 -3.62 -23.82
C ARG A 299 8.14 -2.64 -22.66
N LEU A 300 7.90 -1.37 -22.97
CA LEU A 300 7.65 -0.33 -21.96
C LEU A 300 6.50 -0.67 -21.00
N ARG A 301 5.45 -1.35 -21.48
CA ARG A 301 4.32 -1.80 -20.66
C ARG A 301 4.76 -2.66 -19.47
N THR A 302 5.76 -3.53 -19.66
CA THR A 302 6.33 -4.38 -18.61
C THR A 302 6.95 -3.54 -17.49
N TRP A 303 7.72 -2.52 -17.84
CA TRP A 303 8.36 -1.60 -16.88
C TRP A 303 7.34 -0.76 -16.11
N VAL A 304 6.35 -0.19 -16.81
CA VAL A 304 5.25 0.57 -16.19
C VAL A 304 4.48 -0.31 -15.21
N THR A 305 4.16 -1.55 -15.61
CA THR A 305 3.39 -2.48 -14.78
C THR A 305 4.21 -2.95 -13.58
N ALA A 306 5.50 -3.25 -13.77
CA ALA A 306 6.40 -3.62 -12.69
C ALA A 306 6.56 -2.49 -11.66
N LEU A 307 6.70 -1.23 -12.11
CA LEU A 307 6.80 -0.10 -11.18
C LEU A 307 5.50 0.17 -10.43
N LYS A 308 4.35 0.12 -11.11
CA LYS A 308 3.03 0.23 -10.44
C LYS A 308 2.88 -0.83 -9.36
N GLN A 309 3.20 -2.08 -9.69
CA GLN A 309 3.15 -3.18 -8.73
C GLN A 309 4.11 -2.97 -7.56
N LEU A 310 5.35 -2.52 -7.82
CA LEU A 310 6.34 -2.22 -6.79
C LEU A 310 5.86 -1.13 -5.82
N CYS A 311 5.30 -0.03 -6.33
CA CYS A 311 4.80 1.06 -5.49
C CYS A 311 3.60 0.62 -4.63
N PHE A 312 2.69 -0.16 -5.22
CA PHE A 312 1.55 -0.72 -4.51
C PHE A 312 1.98 -1.75 -3.44
N SER A 313 2.89 -2.67 -3.79
CA SER A 313 3.38 -3.73 -2.89
C SER A 313 4.16 -3.16 -1.71
N LEU A 314 5.06 -2.19 -1.97
CA LEU A 314 5.96 -1.63 -0.96
C LEU A 314 5.38 -0.41 -0.22
N PHE A 315 4.17 0.00 -0.57
CA PHE A 315 3.48 1.18 -0.03
C PHE A 315 4.26 2.50 -0.19
N ILE A 316 5.00 2.61 -1.30
CA ILE A 316 5.84 3.76 -1.64
C ILE A 316 4.98 4.93 -2.13
N GLY A 317 5.24 6.13 -1.63
CA GLY A 317 4.55 7.36 -2.04
C GLY A 317 3.18 7.58 -1.39
N TYR A 318 2.73 6.65 -0.55
CA TYR A 318 1.50 6.75 0.24
C TYR A 318 1.74 7.36 1.63
N GLY A 319 3.00 7.47 2.06
CA GLY A 319 3.38 8.06 3.33
C GLY A 319 3.24 7.11 4.53
N GLY A 320 2.94 5.83 4.29
CA GLY A 320 2.86 4.84 5.35
C GLY A 320 4.20 4.55 6.01
N LEU A 321 5.27 4.42 5.22
CA LEU A 321 6.61 4.15 5.74
C LEU A 321 7.13 5.33 6.56
N ILE A 322 6.93 6.56 6.06
CA ILE A 322 7.23 7.80 6.81
C ILE A 322 6.51 7.79 8.15
N THR A 323 5.21 7.47 8.15
CA THR A 323 4.38 7.52 9.35
C THR A 323 4.80 6.46 10.37
N LEU A 324 5.01 5.22 9.97
CA LEU A 324 5.44 4.15 10.88
C LEU A 324 6.86 4.37 11.39
N ALA A 325 7.77 4.89 10.56
CA ALA A 325 9.13 5.24 10.95
C ALA A 325 9.20 6.40 11.95
N SER A 326 8.20 7.30 11.96
CA SER A 326 8.12 8.42 12.90
C SER A 326 8.01 8.01 14.38
N TYR A 327 7.55 6.79 14.64
CA TYR A 327 7.48 6.18 15.97
C TYR A 327 8.73 5.35 16.31
N SER A 328 9.70 5.24 15.39
CA SER A 328 10.93 4.50 15.63
C SER A 328 11.93 5.29 16.48
N LYS A 329 12.85 4.57 17.13
CA LYS A 329 13.88 5.18 17.97
C LYS A 329 14.85 5.98 17.10
N PHE A 330 15.31 7.13 17.58
CA PHE A 330 16.15 8.05 16.80
C PHE A 330 17.43 7.41 16.22
N HIS A 331 18.08 6.51 16.96
CA HIS A 331 19.31 5.81 16.52
C HIS A 331 19.06 4.44 15.84
N ASN A 332 17.80 4.09 15.57
CA ASN A 332 17.47 2.84 14.90
C ASN A 332 18.07 2.77 13.48
N ASN A 333 18.37 1.56 12.99
CA ASN A 333 19.01 1.38 11.70
C ASN A 333 18.00 1.36 10.55
N CYS A 334 17.52 2.54 10.15
CA CYS A 334 16.57 2.68 9.05
C CYS A 334 17.06 2.09 7.71
N PHE A 335 18.38 2.07 7.45
CA PHE A 335 18.94 1.46 6.24
C PHE A 335 18.80 -0.07 6.23
N ARG A 336 19.14 -0.73 7.34
CA ARG A 336 18.91 -2.17 7.50
C ARG A 336 17.43 -2.48 7.34
N ASP A 337 16.57 -1.68 7.93
CA ASP A 337 15.14 -1.92 7.90
C ASP A 337 14.58 -1.74 6.48
N ALA A 338 15.09 -0.78 5.70
CA ALA A 338 14.79 -0.65 4.26
C ALA A 338 15.18 -1.91 3.46
N VAL A 339 16.39 -2.44 3.69
CA VAL A 339 16.89 -3.64 3.01
C VAL A 339 16.06 -4.87 3.39
N ILE A 340 15.72 -5.03 4.68
CA ILE A 340 14.85 -6.13 5.15
C ILE A 340 13.49 -6.03 4.46
N LEU A 341 12.88 -4.85 4.45
CA LEU A 341 11.55 -4.63 3.89
C LEU A 341 11.48 -4.99 2.40
N VAL A 342 12.42 -4.46 1.62
CA VAL A 342 12.51 -4.72 0.18
C VAL A 342 12.78 -6.21 -0.11
N SER A 343 13.67 -6.81 0.67
CA SER A 343 14.06 -8.21 0.49
C SER A 343 12.92 -9.15 0.85
N THR A 344 12.25 -8.92 1.98
CA THR A 344 11.13 -9.75 2.45
C THR A 344 9.93 -9.65 1.50
N ASP A 345 9.56 -8.46 1.03
CA ASP A 345 8.48 -8.30 0.04
C ASP A 345 8.79 -9.05 -1.27
N THR A 346 10.03 -8.92 -1.77
CA THR A 346 10.45 -9.60 -3.01
C THR A 346 10.45 -11.12 -2.83
N ILE A 347 11.00 -11.63 -1.71
CA ILE A 347 11.00 -13.06 -1.38
C ILE A 347 9.57 -13.57 -1.27
N MET A 348 8.70 -12.87 -0.54
CA MET A 348 7.31 -13.27 -0.37
C MET A 348 6.56 -13.31 -1.71
N SER A 349 6.78 -12.33 -2.58
CA SER A 349 6.16 -12.27 -3.91
C SER A 349 6.62 -13.42 -4.82
N ILE A 350 7.91 -13.78 -4.78
CA ILE A 350 8.45 -14.93 -5.53
C ILE A 350 7.93 -16.26 -4.95
N PHE A 351 7.97 -16.43 -3.63
CA PHE A 351 7.47 -17.64 -2.96
C PHE A 351 5.96 -17.81 -3.18
N GLY A 352 5.19 -16.72 -3.05
CA GLY A 352 3.78 -16.65 -3.40
C GLY A 352 3.54 -17.07 -4.84
N GLY A 353 4.26 -16.47 -5.79
CA GLY A 353 4.16 -16.83 -7.20
C GLY A 353 4.49 -18.29 -7.50
N ILE A 354 5.53 -18.86 -6.91
CA ILE A 354 5.85 -20.30 -7.07
C ILE A 354 4.74 -21.17 -6.48
N THR A 355 4.20 -20.80 -5.31
CA THR A 355 3.08 -21.52 -4.68
C THR A 355 1.83 -21.50 -5.56
N VAL A 356 1.53 -20.35 -6.16
CA VAL A 356 0.44 -20.14 -7.11
C VAL A 356 0.61 -20.98 -8.34
N PHE A 357 1.71 -20.80 -9.05
CA PHE A 357 1.92 -21.49 -10.30
C PHE A 357 2.14 -22.99 -10.11
N GLY A 358 2.70 -23.45 -8.99
CA GLY A 358 2.75 -24.87 -8.64
C GLY A 358 1.34 -25.46 -8.47
N THR A 359 0.45 -24.74 -7.78
CA THR A 359 -0.96 -25.12 -7.63
C THR A 359 -1.73 -25.12 -8.96
N LEU A 360 -1.48 -24.12 -9.82
CA LEU A 360 -2.08 -24.05 -11.15
C LEU A 360 -1.54 -25.12 -12.09
N GLY A 361 -0.27 -25.51 -11.95
CA GLY A 361 0.33 -26.63 -12.67
C GLY A 361 -0.34 -27.96 -12.32
N TYR A 362 -0.66 -28.15 -11.04
CA TYR A 362 -1.48 -29.26 -10.59
C TYR A 362 -2.88 -29.23 -11.21
N LEU A 363 -3.58 -28.09 -11.14
CA LEU A 363 -4.89 -27.96 -11.76
C LEU A 363 -4.84 -28.29 -13.26
N SER A 364 -3.87 -27.72 -13.99
CA SER A 364 -3.62 -27.98 -15.41
C SER A 364 -3.41 -29.48 -15.71
N HIS A 365 -2.68 -30.18 -14.83
CA HIS A 365 -2.46 -31.62 -14.94
C HIS A 365 -3.74 -32.43 -14.73
N GLU A 366 -4.55 -32.09 -13.71
CA GLU A 366 -5.80 -32.79 -13.40
C GLU A 366 -6.89 -32.55 -14.45
N VAL A 367 -7.02 -31.33 -14.97
CA VAL A 367 -8.03 -31.00 -16.00
C VAL A 367 -7.53 -31.25 -17.43
N HIS A 368 -6.28 -31.67 -17.62
CA HIS A 368 -5.64 -31.88 -18.92
C HIS A 368 -5.72 -30.67 -19.86
N LEU A 369 -5.70 -29.45 -19.32
CA LEU A 369 -5.69 -28.20 -20.06
C LEU A 369 -4.35 -27.50 -19.89
N PRO A 370 -3.84 -26.79 -20.90
CA PRO A 370 -2.61 -26.02 -20.75
C PRO A 370 -2.79 -24.92 -19.69
N VAL A 371 -1.68 -24.60 -19.00
CA VAL A 371 -1.65 -23.59 -17.91
C VAL A 371 -2.30 -22.27 -18.34
N ASP A 372 -2.07 -21.83 -19.57
CA ASP A 372 -2.62 -20.59 -20.14
C ASP A 372 -4.16 -20.55 -20.22
N LYS A 373 -4.82 -21.70 -20.16
CA LYS A 373 -6.29 -21.80 -20.17
C LYS A 373 -6.90 -21.85 -18.78
N VAL A 374 -6.10 -22.15 -17.75
CA VAL A 374 -6.55 -22.21 -16.35
C VAL A 374 -6.13 -20.97 -15.55
N VAL A 375 -5.06 -20.29 -15.97
CA VAL A 375 -4.64 -19.01 -15.36
C VAL A 375 -5.68 -17.95 -15.71
N GLN A 376 -6.32 -17.41 -14.67
CA GLN A 376 -7.17 -16.23 -14.77
C GLN A 376 -6.45 -15.03 -14.16
N SER A 377 -6.87 -13.83 -14.55
CA SER A 377 -6.28 -12.56 -14.11
C SER A 377 -7.02 -11.98 -12.90
N GLY A 378 -6.31 -11.17 -12.11
CA GLY A 378 -6.91 -10.37 -11.05
C GLY A 378 -7.68 -11.19 -10.01
N THR A 379 -8.90 -10.78 -9.70
CA THR A 379 -9.68 -11.37 -8.61
C THR A 379 -10.09 -12.81 -8.84
N ALA A 380 -10.27 -13.17 -10.10
CA ALA A 380 -10.70 -14.50 -10.50
C ALA A 380 -9.61 -15.54 -10.19
N LEU A 381 -8.32 -15.16 -10.18
CA LEU A 381 -7.25 -16.07 -9.78
C LEU A 381 -7.49 -16.61 -8.36
N ALA A 382 -7.69 -15.74 -7.37
CA ALA A 382 -7.83 -16.16 -5.96
C ALA A 382 -9.21 -16.71 -5.60
N PHE A 383 -10.28 -16.21 -6.23
CA PHE A 383 -11.65 -16.56 -5.82
C PHE A 383 -12.34 -17.57 -6.76
N VAL A 384 -11.76 -17.86 -7.93
CA VAL A 384 -12.33 -18.82 -8.90
C VAL A 384 -11.37 -19.98 -9.15
N THR A 385 -10.16 -19.69 -9.65
CA THR A 385 -9.22 -20.75 -10.05
C THR A 385 -8.61 -21.47 -8.85
N TYR A 386 -8.25 -20.73 -7.80
CA TYR A 386 -7.62 -21.30 -6.61
C TYR A 386 -8.52 -22.22 -5.79
N PRO A 387 -9.76 -21.82 -5.46
CA PRO A 387 -10.69 -22.68 -4.73
C PRO A 387 -10.96 -23.96 -5.50
N LYS A 388 -11.01 -23.85 -6.83
CA LYS A 388 -11.13 -25.00 -7.73
C LYS A 388 -9.93 -25.94 -7.66
N ALA A 389 -8.71 -25.41 -7.66
CA ALA A 389 -7.52 -26.25 -7.49
C ALA A 389 -7.51 -26.96 -6.12
N MET A 390 -7.90 -26.25 -5.06
CA MET A 390 -7.91 -26.79 -3.70
C MET A 390 -9.01 -27.84 -3.48
N SER A 391 -10.15 -27.73 -4.15
CA SER A 391 -11.25 -28.69 -4.02
C SER A 391 -10.88 -30.10 -4.49
N ILE A 392 -9.91 -30.22 -5.41
CA ILE A 392 -9.47 -31.49 -6.01
C ILE A 392 -8.33 -32.11 -5.19
N MET A 393 -7.60 -31.32 -4.41
CA MET A 393 -6.51 -31.82 -3.58
C MET A 393 -7.01 -32.73 -2.45
N PRO A 394 -6.22 -33.75 -2.06
CA PRO A 394 -6.39 -34.43 -0.79
C PRO A 394 -6.48 -33.44 0.39
N LEU A 395 -7.46 -33.64 1.28
CA LEU A 395 -7.83 -32.74 2.38
C LEU A 395 -8.20 -31.31 1.91
N PRO A 396 -9.23 -31.14 1.05
CA PRO A 396 -9.58 -29.83 0.47
C PRO A 396 -9.84 -28.73 1.51
N TRP A 397 -10.48 -29.09 2.61
CA TRP A 397 -10.85 -28.17 3.69
C TRP A 397 -9.63 -27.49 4.32
N LEU A 398 -8.53 -28.23 4.51
CA LEU A 398 -7.30 -27.71 5.14
C LEU A 398 -6.65 -26.66 4.24
N TRP A 399 -6.43 -26.98 2.97
CA TRP A 399 -5.75 -26.07 2.03
C TRP A 399 -6.59 -24.84 1.71
N SER A 400 -7.91 -25.02 1.57
CA SER A 400 -8.85 -23.91 1.37
C SER A 400 -8.86 -22.98 2.59
N PHE A 401 -8.93 -23.54 3.80
CA PHE A 401 -8.90 -22.74 5.03
C PHE A 401 -7.58 -21.97 5.16
N LEU A 402 -6.43 -22.63 4.97
CA LEU A 402 -5.12 -22.00 5.05
C LEU A 402 -4.96 -20.86 4.04
N PHE A 403 -5.40 -21.05 2.79
CA PHE A 403 -5.31 -20.01 1.77
C PHE A 403 -6.18 -18.79 2.08
N PHE A 404 -7.45 -18.99 2.45
CA PHE A 404 -8.31 -17.86 2.79
C PHE A 404 -7.93 -17.19 4.11
N ALA A 405 -7.42 -17.95 5.09
CA ALA A 405 -6.82 -17.40 6.30
C ALA A 405 -5.59 -16.55 5.99
N LEU A 406 -4.73 -16.97 5.05
CA LEU A 406 -3.59 -16.19 4.58
C LEU A 406 -4.03 -14.83 4.00
N LEU A 407 -4.99 -14.84 3.06
CA LEU A 407 -5.51 -13.61 2.46
C LEU A 407 -6.19 -12.70 3.49
N PHE A 408 -6.95 -13.28 4.41
CA PHE A 408 -7.64 -12.58 5.49
C PHE A 408 -6.67 -11.89 6.44
N ILE A 409 -5.64 -12.60 6.94
CA ILE A 409 -4.68 -12.07 7.90
C ILE A 409 -3.84 -10.96 7.27
N LEU A 410 -3.28 -11.20 6.07
CA LEU A 410 -2.50 -10.20 5.35
C LEU A 410 -3.33 -8.94 5.07
N GLY A 411 -4.55 -9.12 4.55
CA GLY A 411 -5.40 -8.00 4.22
C GLY A 411 -5.86 -7.18 5.44
N THR A 412 -6.19 -7.86 6.55
CA THR A 412 -6.58 -7.17 7.79
C THR A 412 -5.42 -6.39 8.39
N SER A 413 -4.21 -6.95 8.35
CA SER A 413 -2.99 -6.31 8.84
C SER A 413 -2.66 -5.05 8.03
N SER A 414 -2.64 -5.16 6.70
CA SER A 414 -2.44 -4.01 5.81
C SER A 414 -3.51 -2.94 6.02
N GLN A 415 -4.77 -3.33 6.20
CA GLN A 415 -5.85 -2.37 6.42
C GLN A 415 -5.68 -1.55 7.69
N ALA A 416 -5.36 -2.20 8.80
CA ALA A 416 -5.11 -1.49 10.06
C ALA A 416 -3.93 -0.52 9.93
N GLY A 417 -2.86 -0.92 9.23
CA GLY A 417 -1.73 -0.04 8.93
C GLY A 417 -2.14 1.19 8.11
N MET A 418 -2.92 1.03 7.04
CA MET A 418 -3.39 2.14 6.21
C MET A 418 -4.29 3.12 6.98
N VAL A 419 -5.21 2.63 7.81
CA VAL A 419 -6.06 3.50 8.65
C VAL A 419 -5.22 4.26 9.67
N GLU A 420 -4.22 3.62 10.29
CA GLU A 420 -3.33 4.28 11.25
C GLU A 420 -2.54 5.43 10.61
N VAL A 421 -2.14 5.32 9.34
CA VAL A 421 -1.47 6.42 8.61
C VAL A 421 -2.30 7.70 8.60
N PHE A 422 -3.58 7.56 8.29
CA PHE A 422 -4.49 8.70 8.31
C PHE A 422 -4.71 9.21 9.75
N CYS A 423 -4.95 8.30 10.69
CA CYS A 423 -5.14 8.65 12.10
C CYS A 423 -3.94 9.40 12.70
N THR A 424 -2.70 8.94 12.46
CA THR A 424 -1.48 9.64 12.88
C THR A 424 -1.37 11.03 12.27
N THR A 425 -1.77 11.20 11.01
CA THR A 425 -1.79 12.52 10.37
C THR A 425 -2.76 13.47 11.08
N LEU A 426 -3.90 12.98 11.58
CA LEU A 426 -4.84 13.76 12.41
C LEU A 426 -4.24 14.09 13.79
N TYR A 427 -3.64 13.09 14.46
CA TYR A 427 -3.03 13.21 15.79
C TYR A 427 -1.93 14.27 15.83
N ASP A 428 -1.15 14.38 14.76
CA ASP A 428 -0.03 15.31 14.68
C ASP A 428 -0.43 16.68 14.15
N GLN A 429 -1.43 16.77 13.28
CA GLN A 429 -1.96 18.05 12.86
C GLN A 429 -2.70 18.77 14.00
N TRP A 430 -3.47 18.02 14.79
CA TRP A 430 -4.32 18.55 15.86
C TRP A 430 -4.04 17.84 17.18
N PRO A 431 -3.15 18.38 18.03
CA PRO A 431 -2.74 17.74 19.28
C PRO A 431 -3.89 17.37 20.24
N SER A 432 -5.00 18.13 20.22
CA SER A 432 -6.22 17.83 21.01
C SER A 432 -6.81 16.44 20.74
N THR A 433 -6.62 15.91 19.52
CA THR A 433 -7.11 14.58 19.13
C THR A 433 -6.28 13.44 19.74
N ARG A 434 -5.06 13.70 20.23
CA ARG A 434 -4.19 12.69 20.86
C ARG A 434 -4.76 12.12 22.15
N ASN A 435 -5.58 12.88 22.87
CA ASN A 435 -6.24 12.41 24.09
C ASN A 435 -7.44 11.49 23.80
N HIS A 436 -7.91 11.48 22.56
CA HIS A 436 -9.12 10.78 22.14
C HIS A 436 -8.84 9.78 21.00
N LYS A 437 -7.65 9.16 20.98
CA LYS A 437 -7.20 8.24 19.90
C LYS A 437 -8.27 7.21 19.51
N THR A 438 -8.87 6.54 20.49
CA THR A 438 -9.91 5.53 20.26
C THR A 438 -11.13 6.07 19.52
N ILE A 439 -11.58 7.28 19.88
CA ILE A 439 -12.73 7.92 19.24
C ILE A 439 -12.37 8.33 17.82
N VAL A 440 -11.16 8.85 17.61
CA VAL A 440 -10.69 9.29 16.29
C VAL A 440 -10.50 8.10 15.35
N SER A 441 -9.90 7.00 15.81
CA SER A 441 -9.73 5.79 14.99
C SER A 441 -11.09 5.16 14.67
N ALA A 442 -11.99 5.02 15.66
CA ALA A 442 -13.33 4.51 15.43
C ALA A 442 -14.15 5.39 14.48
N ALA A 443 -14.09 6.72 14.63
CA ALA A 443 -14.77 7.66 13.73
C ALA A 443 -14.18 7.60 12.31
N THR A 444 -12.86 7.47 12.18
CA THR A 444 -12.20 7.31 10.87
C THR A 444 -12.67 6.03 10.17
N CYS A 445 -12.66 4.89 10.88
CA CYS A 445 -13.19 3.63 10.37
C CYS A 445 -14.67 3.77 9.96
N PHE A 446 -15.49 4.42 10.78
CA PHE A 446 -16.91 4.61 10.50
C PHE A 446 -17.15 5.48 9.26
N VAL A 447 -16.41 6.57 9.09
CA VAL A 447 -16.52 7.42 7.89
C VAL A 447 -16.10 6.65 6.64
N MET A 448 -14.99 5.91 6.69
CA MET A 448 -14.54 5.10 5.55
C MET A 448 -15.51 3.93 5.25
N PHE A 449 -16.11 3.34 6.27
CA PHE A 449 -17.19 2.37 6.14
C PHE A 449 -18.39 2.94 5.37
N LEU A 450 -18.86 4.14 5.73
CA LEU A 450 -19.99 4.79 5.05
C LEU A 450 -19.69 5.09 3.58
N ILE A 451 -18.47 5.56 3.27
CA ILE A 451 -18.05 5.83 1.89
C ILE A 451 -17.97 4.53 1.08
N GLY A 452 -17.39 3.47 1.65
CA GLY A 452 -17.24 2.18 0.99
C GLY A 452 -18.50 1.33 0.92
N PHE A 453 -19.57 1.68 1.65
CA PHE A 453 -20.78 0.86 1.75
C PHE A 453 -21.45 0.61 0.39
N ILE A 454 -21.32 1.53 -0.57
CA ILE A 454 -21.82 1.34 -1.95
C ILE A 454 -21.24 0.09 -2.62
N MET A 455 -20.04 -0.35 -2.23
CA MET A 455 -19.41 -1.57 -2.73
C MET A 455 -20.04 -2.86 -2.19
N CYS A 456 -20.97 -2.75 -1.24
CA CYS A 456 -21.77 -3.88 -0.73
C CYS A 456 -23.08 -4.10 -1.52
N CYS A 457 -23.41 -3.22 -2.48
CA CYS A 457 -24.56 -3.38 -3.36
C CYS A 457 -24.21 -4.20 -4.61
N GLY A 458 -25.21 -4.55 -5.42
CA GLY A 458 -25.01 -5.27 -6.69
C GLY A 458 -24.06 -4.57 -7.69
N CYS A 459 -23.97 -3.23 -7.67
CA CYS A 459 -22.96 -2.50 -8.45
C CYS A 459 -21.53 -2.62 -7.91
N GLY A 460 -21.35 -3.19 -6.72
CA GLY A 460 -20.14 -3.05 -5.92
C GLY A 460 -18.88 -3.62 -6.58
N PHE A 461 -19.01 -4.69 -7.35
CA PHE A 461 -17.90 -5.26 -8.11
C PHE A 461 -17.38 -4.30 -9.19
N TYR A 462 -18.26 -3.53 -9.85
CA TYR A 462 -17.85 -2.52 -10.83
C TYR A 462 -17.13 -1.35 -10.14
N TRP A 463 -17.66 -0.87 -9.01
CA TRP A 463 -17.03 0.17 -8.20
C TRP A 463 -15.65 -0.25 -7.70
N PHE A 464 -15.51 -1.48 -7.21
CA PHE A 464 -14.23 -2.04 -6.82
C PHE A 464 -13.20 -1.97 -7.95
N ASN A 465 -13.57 -2.36 -9.17
CA ASN A 465 -12.67 -2.34 -10.33
C ASN A 465 -12.29 -0.91 -10.75
N VAL A 466 -13.22 0.07 -10.63
CA VAL A 466 -12.88 1.48 -10.85
C VAL A 466 -11.85 1.94 -9.82
N TYR A 467 -12.07 1.64 -8.54
CA TYR A 467 -11.13 2.01 -7.50
C TYR A 467 -9.76 1.34 -7.67
N ASP A 468 -9.68 0.01 -7.85
CA ASP A 468 -8.41 -0.71 -7.92
C ASP A 468 -7.52 -0.27 -9.09
N GLU A 469 -8.13 0.18 -10.16
CA GLU A 469 -7.41 0.55 -11.36
C GLU A 469 -6.96 2.03 -11.37
N PHE A 470 -7.77 2.94 -10.82
CA PHE A 470 -7.46 4.37 -10.78
C PHE A 470 -6.76 4.82 -9.49
N THR A 471 -7.07 4.17 -8.37
CA THR A 471 -6.55 4.48 -7.02
C THR A 471 -5.24 3.76 -6.79
N GLY A 472 -4.16 4.24 -7.41
CA GLY A 472 -2.91 3.48 -7.46
C GLY A 472 -2.00 3.78 -8.63
N SER A 473 -2.46 4.61 -9.57
CA SER A 473 -1.76 4.85 -10.84
C SER A 473 -1.14 6.24 -10.90
N THR A 474 -1.88 7.26 -11.31
CA THR A 474 -1.25 8.52 -11.75
C THR A 474 -0.75 9.41 -10.62
N ALA A 475 -1.55 9.64 -9.58
CA ALA A 475 -1.20 10.61 -8.54
C ALA A 475 0.00 10.22 -7.67
N ILE A 476 0.22 8.93 -7.42
CA ILE A 476 1.34 8.44 -6.59
C ILE A 476 2.69 8.76 -7.23
N PHE A 477 2.81 8.64 -8.56
CA PHE A 477 4.06 8.99 -9.22
C PHE A 477 4.36 10.48 -9.12
N LEU A 478 3.33 11.34 -9.14
CA LEU A 478 3.51 12.77 -8.87
C LEU A 478 3.92 13.02 -7.42
N THR A 479 3.31 12.36 -6.43
CA THR A 479 3.68 12.56 -5.03
C THR A 479 5.13 12.12 -4.77
N ILE A 480 5.56 10.98 -5.31
CA ILE A 480 6.94 10.49 -5.24
C ILE A 480 7.92 11.49 -5.87
N ALA A 481 7.60 12.00 -7.06
CA ALA A 481 8.45 12.98 -7.74
C ALA A 481 8.60 14.28 -6.92
N LEU A 482 7.47 14.81 -6.41
CA LEU A 482 7.46 16.02 -5.58
C LEU A 482 8.17 15.81 -4.25
N GLU A 483 7.99 14.67 -3.60
CA GLU A 483 8.69 14.30 -2.37
C GLU A 483 10.20 14.31 -2.58
N CYS A 484 10.69 13.64 -3.63
CA CYS A 484 12.10 13.58 -3.96
C CYS A 484 12.69 14.96 -4.28
N ILE A 485 11.94 15.81 -4.99
CA ILE A 485 12.33 17.20 -5.29
C ILE A 485 12.42 18.02 -3.99
N ILE A 486 11.43 17.91 -3.10
CA ILE A 486 11.42 18.62 -1.81
C ILE A 486 12.61 18.19 -0.96
N LEU A 487 12.84 16.88 -0.85
CA LEU A 487 13.92 16.33 -0.04
C LEU A 487 15.31 16.70 -0.61
N SER A 488 15.52 16.51 -1.92
CA SER A 488 16.84 16.64 -2.54
C SER A 488 17.24 18.07 -2.87
N TYR A 489 16.27 18.92 -3.25
CA TYR A 489 16.52 20.29 -3.69
C TYR A 489 16.16 21.33 -2.63
N PHE A 490 14.91 21.35 -2.13
CA PHE A 490 14.45 22.40 -1.22
C PHE A 490 15.00 22.24 0.21
N TYR A 491 14.88 21.04 0.78
CA TYR A 491 15.53 20.73 2.05
C TYR A 491 17.04 20.54 1.86
N GLY A 492 17.43 19.86 0.79
CA GLY A 492 18.79 19.77 0.30
C GLY A 492 19.45 18.45 0.67
N ARG A 493 19.92 17.71 -0.35
CA ARG A 493 20.55 16.38 -0.18
C ARG A 493 21.69 16.33 0.84
N ARG A 494 22.48 17.41 0.95
CA ARG A 494 23.58 17.49 1.94
C ARG A 494 23.06 17.53 3.37
N ASN A 495 21.92 18.18 3.60
CA ASN A 495 21.29 18.22 4.91
C ASN A 495 20.77 16.84 5.29
N VAL A 496 20.12 16.14 4.37
CA VAL A 496 19.66 14.75 4.58
C VAL A 496 20.81 13.83 4.97
N MET A 497 21.94 13.88 4.25
CA MET A 497 23.08 13.02 4.60
C MET A 497 23.68 13.35 5.97
N LYS A 498 23.63 14.61 6.40
CA LYS A 498 24.03 15.02 7.75
C LYS A 498 23.02 14.57 8.81
N ASP A 499 21.72 14.57 8.50
CA ASP A 499 20.70 14.02 9.39
C ASP A 499 20.91 12.51 9.60
N VAL A 500 21.27 11.79 8.53
CA VAL A 500 21.68 10.38 8.62
C VAL A 500 22.91 10.23 9.50
N GLU A 501 23.90 11.12 9.38
CA GLU A 501 25.10 11.13 10.23
C GLU A 501 24.79 11.41 11.70
N GLU A 502 23.83 12.28 12.00
CA GLU A 502 23.34 12.51 13.37
C GLU A 502 22.63 11.28 13.95
N MET A 503 21.84 10.57 13.13
CA MET A 503 21.14 9.35 13.58
C MET A 503 22.06 8.13 13.71
N ARG A 504 23.01 7.97 12.79
CA ARG A 504 23.78 6.72 12.62
C ARG A 504 25.25 6.84 13.00
N GLY A 505 25.74 8.06 13.23
CA GLY A 505 27.15 8.34 13.38
C GLY A 505 27.88 8.50 12.03
N PRO A 506 29.22 8.60 12.06
CA PRO A 506 30.01 8.90 10.88
C PRO A 506 30.00 7.76 9.86
N ALA A 507 30.21 8.13 8.59
CA ALA A 507 30.23 7.18 7.48
C ALA A 507 31.27 6.07 7.66
N LYS A 508 30.82 4.81 7.53
CA LYS A 508 31.69 3.64 7.56
C LYS A 508 32.67 3.64 6.39
N LYS A 509 33.94 3.29 6.66
CA LYS A 509 35.01 3.21 5.66
C LYS A 509 34.93 1.91 4.83
N GLY A 510 35.62 1.89 3.69
CA GLY A 510 35.73 0.70 2.83
C GLY A 510 34.54 0.50 1.87
N MET A 511 34.17 -0.75 1.59
CA MET A 511 33.09 -1.12 0.66
C MET A 511 31.72 -0.56 1.07
N MET A 512 31.49 -0.42 2.39
CA MET A 512 30.24 0.12 2.94
C MET A 512 30.04 1.62 2.65
N LYS A 513 31.07 2.33 2.17
CA LYS A 513 30.93 3.69 1.63
C LYS A 513 30.09 3.73 0.35
N TRP A 514 30.14 2.67 -0.47
CA TRP A 514 29.43 2.61 -1.76
C TRP A 514 28.08 1.92 -1.68
N ILE A 515 27.92 0.98 -0.74
CA ILE A 515 26.71 0.15 -0.63
C ILE A 515 25.87 0.51 0.62
N GLY A 516 26.49 1.13 1.63
CA GLY A 516 25.87 1.37 2.93
C GLY A 516 25.07 2.68 3.02
N GLU A 517 24.61 2.96 4.24
CA GLU A 517 23.69 4.05 4.59
C GLU A 517 24.14 5.47 4.17
N HIS A 518 25.46 5.70 4.03
CA HIS A 518 26.03 6.98 3.59
C HIS A 518 26.43 7.03 2.11
N SER A 519 25.98 6.05 1.31
CA SER A 519 26.39 5.97 -0.09
C SER A 519 25.96 7.20 -0.89
N PRO A 520 26.85 7.75 -1.76
CA PRO A 520 26.49 8.84 -2.66
C PRO A 520 25.43 8.42 -3.70
N TYR A 521 25.17 7.12 -3.86
CA TYR A 521 24.13 6.59 -4.73
C TYR A 521 22.73 7.15 -4.38
N TYR A 522 22.34 7.15 -3.10
CA TYR A 522 21.01 7.59 -2.68
C TYR A 522 20.72 9.07 -3.00
N PRO A 523 21.54 10.04 -2.56
CA PRO A 523 21.30 11.45 -2.89
C PRO A 523 21.46 11.75 -4.38
N PHE A 524 22.20 10.95 -5.14
CA PHE A 524 22.22 11.04 -6.61
C PHE A 524 20.91 10.52 -7.21
N ASN A 525 20.44 9.37 -6.75
CA ASN A 525 19.22 8.72 -7.21
C ASN A 525 17.98 9.59 -6.97
N TRP A 526 17.83 10.14 -5.77
CA TRP A 526 16.70 10.99 -5.38
C TRP A 526 16.60 12.28 -6.20
N LEU A 527 17.71 12.73 -6.82
CA LEU A 527 17.73 13.93 -7.64
C LEU A 527 17.59 13.64 -9.13
N TRP A 528 18.28 12.60 -9.64
CA TRP A 528 18.48 12.41 -11.07
C TRP A 528 17.84 11.14 -11.66
N ILE A 529 17.50 10.15 -10.83
CA ILE A 529 16.98 8.86 -11.31
C ILE A 529 15.49 8.76 -11.00
N THR A 530 15.13 8.83 -9.72
CA THR A 530 13.76 8.60 -9.26
C THR A 530 12.76 9.61 -9.82
N PRO A 531 12.97 10.95 -9.72
CA PRO A 531 11.96 11.90 -10.18
C PRO A 531 11.68 11.81 -11.69
N PRO A 532 12.68 11.70 -12.59
CA PRO A 532 12.42 11.50 -14.02
C PRO A 532 11.68 10.19 -14.33
N ILE A 533 12.03 9.08 -13.67
CA ILE A 533 11.33 7.79 -13.86
C ILE A 533 9.86 7.92 -13.43
N ALA A 534 9.60 8.51 -12.26
CA ALA A 534 8.25 8.71 -11.75
C ALA A 534 7.43 9.62 -12.69
N LEU A 535 7.98 10.75 -13.14
CA LEU A 535 7.30 11.65 -14.07
C LEU A 535 7.05 11.03 -15.44
N ALA A 536 8.01 10.27 -15.98
CA ALA A 536 7.83 9.57 -17.24
C ALA A 536 6.67 8.56 -17.15
N ILE A 537 6.61 7.80 -16.05
CA ILE A 537 5.55 6.80 -15.85
C ILE A 537 4.21 7.46 -15.60
N MET A 538 4.16 8.56 -14.85
CA MET A 538 2.96 9.38 -14.73
C MET A 538 2.39 9.74 -16.11
N ILE A 539 3.24 10.23 -17.03
CA ILE A 539 2.83 10.54 -18.41
C ILE A 539 2.30 9.29 -19.12
N PHE A 540 2.98 8.15 -19.01
CA PHE A 540 2.48 6.91 -19.62
C PHE A 540 1.17 6.42 -18.99
N THR A 541 0.92 6.67 -17.70
CA THR A 541 -0.37 6.32 -17.10
C THR A 541 -1.54 7.16 -17.61
N LEU A 542 -1.28 8.36 -18.14
CA LEU A 542 -2.29 9.20 -18.80
C LEU A 542 -2.69 8.63 -20.17
N ILE A 543 -1.80 7.89 -20.82
CA ILE A 543 -2.04 7.25 -22.12
C ILE A 543 -2.56 5.84 -21.83
N ARG A 544 -3.89 5.71 -21.71
CA ARG A 544 -4.53 4.46 -21.29
C ARG A 544 -5.64 4.04 -22.26
N ASP A 545 -5.73 2.73 -22.48
CA ASP A 545 -6.86 2.12 -23.18
C ASP A 545 -8.16 2.22 -22.34
N ARG A 546 -9.30 2.06 -23.01
CA ARG A 546 -10.62 1.99 -22.37
C ARG A 546 -10.64 0.90 -21.30
N MET A 547 -11.30 1.20 -20.18
CA MET A 547 -11.44 0.24 -19.09
C MET A 547 -12.43 -0.86 -19.50
N THR A 548 -11.98 -2.12 -19.41
CA THR A 548 -12.80 -3.30 -19.67
C THR A 548 -12.75 -4.27 -18.51
N LEU A 549 -13.87 -4.93 -18.21
CA LEU A 549 -13.99 -5.97 -17.21
C LEU A 549 -14.63 -7.20 -17.84
N ARG A 550 -14.06 -8.38 -17.59
CA ARG A 550 -14.70 -9.64 -17.99
C ARG A 550 -15.58 -10.15 -16.86
N ILE A 551 -16.88 -10.25 -17.11
CA ILE A 551 -17.87 -10.72 -16.12
C ILE A 551 -18.98 -11.48 -16.84
N LYS A 552 -19.50 -12.55 -16.23
CA LYS A 552 -20.54 -13.42 -16.85
C LYS A 552 -20.14 -13.97 -18.24
N GLY A 553 -18.85 -14.17 -18.48
CA GLY A 553 -18.33 -14.60 -19.78
C GLY A 553 -18.28 -13.51 -20.87
N GLU A 554 -18.77 -12.30 -20.57
CA GLU A 554 -18.83 -11.17 -21.50
C GLU A 554 -17.81 -10.08 -21.13
N VAL A 555 -17.42 -9.27 -22.12
CA VAL A 555 -16.53 -8.11 -21.91
C VAL A 555 -17.40 -6.87 -21.70
N TYR A 556 -17.50 -6.44 -20.46
CA TYR A 556 -18.13 -5.18 -20.07
C TYR A 556 -17.18 -4.01 -20.31
N THR A 557 -17.68 -2.97 -20.99
CA THR A 557 -16.94 -1.72 -21.21
C THR A 557 -17.54 -0.64 -20.33
N PHE A 558 -16.71 0.09 -19.58
CA PHE A 558 -17.21 1.08 -18.64
C PHE A 558 -17.73 2.33 -19.38
N PRO A 559 -18.84 2.94 -18.90
CA PRO A 559 -19.32 4.19 -19.44
C PRO A 559 -18.33 5.32 -19.16
N LEU A 560 -18.34 6.35 -20.02
CA LEU A 560 -17.42 7.50 -19.94
C LEU A 560 -17.44 8.21 -18.58
N TRP A 561 -18.62 8.30 -17.95
CA TRP A 561 -18.75 8.95 -16.65
C TRP A 561 -18.03 8.16 -15.55
N ALA A 562 -17.99 6.83 -15.63
CA ALA A 562 -17.30 5.98 -14.66
C ALA A 562 -15.78 6.11 -14.80
N GLU A 563 -15.28 6.22 -16.03
CA GLU A 563 -13.87 6.55 -16.27
C GLU A 563 -13.52 7.97 -15.78
N ALA A 564 -14.39 8.96 -16.04
CA ALA A 564 -14.21 10.32 -15.53
C ALA A 564 -14.20 10.37 -13.99
N LEU A 565 -15.06 9.58 -13.35
CA LEU A 565 -15.06 9.39 -11.91
C LEU A 565 -13.76 8.75 -11.42
N GLY A 566 -13.25 7.73 -12.12
CA GLY A 566 -11.96 7.13 -11.85
C GLY A 566 -10.81 8.16 -11.89
N TRP A 567 -10.78 9.01 -12.90
CA TRP A 567 -9.82 10.13 -12.98
C TRP A 567 -9.96 11.12 -11.83
N PHE A 568 -11.21 11.46 -11.47
CA PHE A 568 -11.48 12.30 -10.31
C PHE A 568 -10.96 11.67 -9.01
N LEU A 569 -11.22 10.39 -8.77
CA LEU A 569 -10.71 9.66 -7.60
C LEU A 569 -9.18 9.64 -7.58
N SER A 570 -8.53 9.41 -8.73
CA SER A 570 -7.08 9.38 -8.84
C SER A 570 -6.45 10.74 -8.53
N LEU A 571 -7.00 11.84 -9.04
CA LEU A 571 -6.39 13.17 -8.95
C LEU A 571 -6.87 14.00 -7.75
N SER A 572 -8.05 13.71 -7.20
CA SER A 572 -8.64 14.49 -6.10
C SER A 572 -7.73 14.63 -4.87
N PRO A 573 -6.92 13.65 -4.44
CA PRO A 573 -6.01 13.85 -3.30
C PRO A 573 -5.00 14.97 -3.53
N LEU A 574 -4.58 15.21 -4.79
CA LEU A 574 -3.61 16.24 -5.13
C LEU A 574 -4.15 17.66 -4.92
N ILE A 575 -5.47 17.84 -4.85
CA ILE A 575 -6.09 19.15 -4.58
C ILE A 575 -5.70 19.71 -3.21
N ALA A 576 -5.26 18.84 -2.29
CA ALA A 576 -4.73 19.26 -1.00
C ALA A 576 -3.50 20.17 -1.15
N ILE A 577 -2.68 20.00 -2.20
CA ILE A 577 -1.48 20.81 -2.46
C ILE A 577 -1.84 22.29 -2.65
N PRO A 578 -2.65 22.68 -3.67
CA PRO A 578 -3.03 24.09 -3.84
C PRO A 578 -3.88 24.64 -2.69
N ILE A 579 -4.76 23.84 -2.08
CA ILE A 579 -5.57 24.29 -0.93
C ILE A 579 -4.68 24.72 0.23
N TYR A 580 -3.71 23.87 0.63
CA TYR A 580 -2.83 24.19 1.74
C TYR A 580 -1.81 25.28 1.40
N PHE A 581 -1.41 25.42 0.13
CA PHE A 581 -0.61 26.56 -0.32
C PHE A 581 -1.34 27.88 -0.05
N VAL A 582 -2.60 27.99 -0.49
CA VAL A 582 -3.43 29.19 -0.30
C VAL A 582 -3.71 29.42 1.20
N TYR A 583 -4.06 28.38 1.95
CA TYR A 583 -4.27 28.46 3.39
C TYR A 583 -3.02 28.98 4.13
N ASN A 584 -1.84 28.42 3.85
CA ASN A 584 -0.60 28.84 4.49
C ASN A 584 -0.18 30.25 4.07
N TYR A 585 -0.42 30.63 2.82
CA TYR A 585 -0.20 32.00 2.35
C TYR A 585 -0.99 33.02 3.17
N PHE A 586 -2.32 32.83 3.30
CA PHE A 586 -3.16 33.73 4.08
C PHE A 586 -2.81 33.70 5.58
N LYS A 587 -2.47 32.52 6.11
CA LYS A 587 -2.05 32.38 7.51
C LYS A 587 -0.76 33.13 7.81
N TRP A 588 0.22 33.12 6.90
CA TRP A 588 1.48 33.86 7.06
C TRP A 588 1.28 35.35 6.91
N LYS A 589 0.47 35.77 5.92
CA LYS A 589 0.09 37.17 5.72
C LYS A 589 -0.58 37.75 6.98
N ARG A 590 -1.51 37.01 7.61
CA ARG A 590 -2.14 37.42 8.88
C ARG A 590 -1.16 37.53 10.05
N LYS A 591 -0.07 36.75 10.04
CA LYS A 591 0.99 36.78 11.07
C LYS A 591 2.09 37.80 10.76
N GLY A 592 1.95 38.62 9.72
CA GLY A 592 2.98 39.58 9.30
C GLY A 592 4.28 38.95 8.80
N LYS A 593 4.30 37.64 8.50
CA LYS A 593 5.49 36.94 7.99
C LYS A 593 5.68 37.21 6.50
N SER A 594 6.94 37.19 6.04
CA SER A 594 7.25 37.40 4.63
C SER A 594 6.78 36.22 3.78
N PHE A 595 6.41 36.49 2.53
CA PHE A 595 6.12 35.44 1.55
C PHE A 595 7.29 34.46 1.38
N LYS A 596 8.53 34.96 1.49
CA LYS A 596 9.75 34.14 1.41
C LYS A 596 9.81 33.08 2.51
N ASP A 597 9.13 33.27 3.64
CA ASP A 597 9.13 32.32 4.75
C ASP A 597 8.29 31.06 4.47
N LEU A 598 7.43 31.07 3.44
CA LEU A 598 6.77 29.85 2.96
C LEU A 598 7.74 28.90 2.26
N PHE A 599 8.85 29.43 1.74
CA PHE A 599 9.85 28.69 0.96
C PHE A 599 11.07 28.31 1.79
N ARG A 600 11.03 28.56 3.10
CA ARG A 600 12.13 28.29 4.03
C ARG A 600 11.79 27.15 4.98
N ILE A 601 12.84 26.38 5.31
CA ILE A 601 12.79 25.37 6.37
C ILE A 601 12.34 26.04 7.67
N GLN A 602 11.41 25.41 8.37
CA GLN A 602 10.84 25.98 9.59
C GLN A 602 11.72 25.72 10.82
N PRO A 603 11.71 26.64 11.81
CA PRO A 603 12.44 26.46 13.07
C PRO A 603 12.05 25.22 13.86
N THR A 604 10.88 24.63 13.59
CA THR A 604 10.40 23.41 14.25
C THR A 604 11.12 22.15 13.75
N MET A 605 11.89 22.23 12.67
CA MET A 605 12.68 21.11 12.16
C MET A 605 13.86 20.82 13.11
N PRO A 606 14.11 19.57 13.52
CA PRO A 606 15.22 19.23 14.43
C PRO A 606 16.59 19.73 13.95
N SER A 607 16.86 19.63 12.64
CA SER A 607 18.11 20.08 12.01
C SER A 607 18.24 21.60 11.85
N TYR A 608 17.20 22.39 12.17
CA TYR A 608 17.18 23.83 11.87
C TYR A 608 18.33 24.57 12.53
N GLY A 609 18.66 24.26 13.79
CA GLY A 609 19.76 24.91 14.51
C GLY A 609 21.11 24.73 13.80
N ARG A 610 21.42 23.51 13.34
CA ARG A 610 22.61 23.20 12.55
C ARG A 610 22.62 23.90 11.19
N ILE A 611 21.48 23.91 10.49
CA ILE A 611 21.39 24.53 9.16
C ILE A 611 21.53 26.06 9.24
N ALA A 612 20.97 26.68 10.29
CA ALA A 612 21.07 28.10 10.53
C ALA A 612 22.51 28.52 10.86
N SER A 613 23.21 27.77 11.70
CA SER A 613 24.61 28.07 12.05
C SER A 613 25.55 27.93 10.85
N GLU A 614 25.41 26.88 10.03
CA GLU A 614 26.19 26.70 8.80
C GLU A 614 25.97 27.83 7.78
N LYS A 615 24.74 28.33 7.64
CA LYS A 615 24.46 29.47 6.75
C LYS A 615 25.10 30.77 7.23
N ASN A 616 25.14 30.99 8.55
CA ASN A 616 25.77 32.16 9.13
C ASN A 616 27.30 32.10 8.97
N LEU A 617 27.91 30.92 9.19
CA LEU A 617 29.34 30.68 8.95
C LEU A 617 29.74 30.92 7.49
N ASN A 618 28.96 30.40 6.54
CA ASN A 618 29.24 30.59 5.11
C ASN A 618 29.10 32.05 4.66
N ARG A 619 28.22 32.84 5.29
CA ARG A 619 28.11 34.29 5.04
C ARG A 619 29.26 35.10 5.63
N GLN A 620 29.88 34.62 6.71
CA GLN A 620 31.06 35.25 7.29
C GLN A 620 32.34 34.92 6.51
N GLN A 621 32.37 33.79 5.80
CA GLN A 621 33.54 33.33 5.03
C GLN A 621 33.57 33.78 3.56
N ASN A 622 32.45 34.24 2.99
CA ASN A 622 32.36 34.85 1.66
C ASN A 622 31.51 36.12 1.74
N PRO A 623 32.10 37.29 2.06
CA PRO A 623 31.39 38.57 2.08
C PRO A 623 30.89 39.01 0.69
#